data_AF-A0AB33JE67-F1
#
_entry.id   AF-A0AB33JE67-F1
#
_cell.length_a   1.000
_cell.length_b   1.000
_cell.length_c   1.000
_cell.angle_alpha   90.00
_cell.angle_beta   90.00
_cell.angle_gamma   90.00
#
_symmetry.space_group_name_H-M   'P 1'
#
loop_
_entity.id
_entity.type
_entity.pdbx_description
1 polymer ?
#
loop_
_entity_poly.entity_id
_entity_poly.type
_entity_poly.pdbx_seq_one_letter_code
_entity_poly.pdbx_strand_id
1 'polypeptide(L)'
;MLNNLIDRIKLPFRKEKELFSSLRQIMGFYPHDISYYKLALMHKSVMKRNAKGKPINNERLEFLGDAILDAIVGDIVYRHFPGKREGFLTNTRSKLVQRDTLNKLAQSLGLSKLILSSGRSSSHNSYMGGNAFEALVGAIYLDRGYDACMAFMQNRILAEMINIDKVAYKEVNFKSKLIEWSQKNRVQLDFKMLNQKKDDNGNPTFSYEVMLEGVQGCAGNGYSKKESQQLASKLTLEKLRREPQFIDQVFAAKTNRTKMEEEPVENVPTTDAKDDFVITKDIEKEASAEKHENTFREEVFEDKPRRNKRRPPMYRADNEVQSVEKETADTEEFDLSDISAGPQSKEDIIKAAEEAAFNEA
;
A
#
# COMPACT_ATOMS: atom_id res chain seq x y z
N MET A 1 -22.17 3.40 -30.70
CA MET A 1 -21.49 3.90 -31.93
C MET A 1 -22.13 5.16 -32.52
N LEU A 2 -23.47 5.34 -32.46
CA LEU A 2 -24.15 6.54 -33.00
C LEU A 2 -23.69 7.88 -32.38
N ASN A 3 -23.45 7.94 -31.07
CA ASN A 3 -23.05 9.19 -30.40
C ASN A 3 -21.68 9.71 -30.88
N ASN A 4 -20.72 8.80 -31.16
CA ASN A 4 -19.42 9.17 -31.74
C ASN A 4 -19.55 9.83 -33.13
N LEU A 5 -20.56 9.44 -33.91
CA LEU A 5 -20.82 10.01 -35.23
C LEU A 5 -21.39 11.42 -35.10
N ILE A 6 -22.32 11.62 -34.16
CA ILE A 6 -22.91 12.93 -33.86
C ILE A 6 -21.84 13.92 -33.36
N ASP A 7 -20.96 13.48 -32.46
CA ASP A 7 -19.87 14.35 -31.98
C ASP A 7 -18.86 14.70 -33.07
N ARG A 8 -18.56 13.74 -33.95
CA ARG A 8 -17.70 13.98 -35.13
C ARG A 8 -18.32 15.00 -36.10
N ILE A 9 -19.63 14.92 -36.34
CA ILE A 9 -20.36 15.85 -37.22
C ILE A 9 -20.45 17.24 -36.58
N LYS A 10 -20.56 17.34 -35.25
CA LYS A 10 -20.62 18.62 -34.53
C LYS A 10 -19.27 19.32 -34.40
N LEU A 11 -18.15 18.62 -34.59
CA LEU A 11 -16.78 19.13 -34.45
C LEU A 11 -16.49 20.46 -35.20
N PRO A 12 -16.81 20.62 -36.50
CA PRO A 12 -16.56 21.87 -37.23
C PRO A 12 -17.36 23.07 -36.71
N PHE A 13 -18.35 22.87 -35.84
CA PHE A 13 -19.17 23.94 -35.27
C PHE A 13 -18.81 24.27 -33.81
N ARG A 14 -17.83 23.58 -33.20
CA ARG A 14 -17.38 23.85 -31.82
C ARG A 14 -16.28 24.91 -31.80
N LYS A 15 -16.25 25.74 -30.75
CA LYS A 15 -15.24 26.81 -30.56
C LYS A 15 -13.82 26.29 -30.30
N GLU A 16 -13.67 25.05 -29.82
CA GLU A 16 -12.41 24.51 -29.28
C GLU A 16 -11.89 23.30 -30.06
N LYS A 17 -11.91 23.40 -31.39
CA LYS A 17 -11.62 22.28 -32.31
C LYS A 17 -10.28 21.61 -32.05
N GLU A 18 -9.26 22.38 -31.71
CA GLU A 18 -7.90 21.88 -31.46
C GLU A 18 -7.85 20.95 -30.25
N LEU A 19 -8.47 21.35 -29.13
CA LEU A 19 -8.51 20.53 -27.92
C LEU A 19 -9.27 19.22 -28.16
N PHE A 20 -10.42 19.29 -28.85
CA PHE A 20 -11.17 18.09 -29.22
C PHE A 20 -10.36 17.14 -30.12
N SER A 21 -9.60 17.67 -31.07
CA SER A 21 -8.75 16.88 -31.96
C SER A 21 -7.63 16.18 -31.18
N SER A 22 -6.91 16.92 -30.34
CA SER A 22 -5.82 16.38 -29.51
C SER A 22 -6.33 15.32 -28.55
N LEU A 23 -7.45 15.57 -27.87
CA LEU A 23 -8.08 14.60 -26.98
C LEU A 23 -8.54 13.34 -27.72
N ARG A 24 -9.07 13.47 -28.93
CA ARG A 24 -9.39 12.29 -29.75
C ARG A 24 -8.15 11.50 -30.14
N GLN A 25 -7.05 12.15 -30.48
CA GLN A 25 -5.80 11.44 -30.79
C GLN A 25 -5.33 10.62 -29.59
N ILE A 26 -5.42 11.19 -28.39
CA ILE A 26 -5.08 10.51 -27.13
C ILE A 26 -6.04 9.36 -26.83
N MET A 27 -7.35 9.63 -26.76
CA MET A 27 -8.34 8.68 -26.24
C MET A 27 -8.89 7.71 -27.28
N GLY A 28 -8.88 8.08 -28.56
CA GLY A 28 -9.46 7.31 -29.68
C GLY A 28 -10.92 7.64 -29.96
N PHE A 29 -11.56 8.48 -29.14
CA PHE A 29 -12.93 8.92 -29.31
C PHE A 29 -13.10 10.41 -28.96
N TYR A 30 -14.24 10.99 -29.34
CA TYR A 30 -14.55 12.38 -29.02
C TYR A 30 -15.22 12.52 -27.64
N PRO A 31 -14.85 13.53 -26.85
CA PRO A 31 -15.61 13.97 -25.67
C PRO A 31 -17.08 14.30 -25.99
N HIS A 32 -18.02 13.90 -25.14
CA HIS A 32 -19.38 14.47 -25.18
C HIS A 32 -19.36 15.86 -24.52
N ASP A 33 -18.93 15.94 -23.26
CA ASP A 33 -18.71 17.18 -22.52
C ASP A 33 -17.21 17.49 -22.34
N ILE A 34 -16.76 18.57 -22.98
CA ILE A 34 -15.37 19.05 -22.92
C ILE A 34 -14.99 19.61 -21.53
N SER A 35 -15.98 19.96 -20.71
CA SER A 35 -15.76 20.62 -19.43
C SER A 35 -14.93 19.75 -18.48
N TYR A 36 -15.22 18.44 -18.43
CA TYR A 36 -14.47 17.46 -17.64
C TYR A 36 -13.00 17.38 -18.05
N TYR A 37 -12.73 17.38 -19.36
CA TYR A 37 -11.37 17.26 -19.90
C TYR A 37 -10.54 18.52 -19.67
N LYS A 38 -11.15 19.71 -19.76
CA LYS A 38 -10.47 20.95 -19.37
C LYS A 38 -10.10 20.96 -17.90
N LEU A 39 -11.00 20.46 -17.05
CA LEU A 39 -10.74 20.35 -15.63
C LEU A 39 -9.60 19.37 -15.36
N ALA A 40 -9.56 18.22 -16.04
CA ALA A 40 -8.48 17.24 -15.92
C ALA A 40 -7.09 17.81 -16.27
N LEU A 41 -7.04 18.68 -17.28
CA LEU A 41 -5.81 19.35 -17.74
C LEU A 41 -5.40 20.56 -16.89
N MET A 42 -6.18 20.93 -15.87
CA MET A 42 -5.93 22.11 -15.04
C MET A 42 -5.16 21.76 -13.78
N HIS A 43 -3.84 21.96 -13.81
CA HIS A 43 -3.01 21.73 -12.64
C HIS A 43 -3.33 22.74 -11.53
N LYS A 44 -3.22 22.32 -10.27
CA LYS A 44 -3.47 23.17 -9.08
C LYS A 44 -2.70 24.48 -9.04
N SER A 45 -1.56 24.56 -9.74
CA SER A 45 -0.74 25.77 -9.79
C SER A 45 -1.33 26.91 -10.63
N VAL A 46 -2.40 26.68 -11.39
CA VAL A 46 -3.08 27.70 -12.21
C VAL A 46 -3.86 28.72 -11.35
N MET A 47 -4.04 28.48 -10.04
CA MET A 47 -4.71 29.38 -9.09
C MET A 47 -6.07 29.92 -9.56
N LYS A 48 -6.78 29.18 -10.43
CA LYS A 48 -8.10 29.57 -10.92
C LYS A 48 -9.15 29.34 -9.84
N ARG A 49 -10.07 30.29 -9.67
CA ARG A 49 -11.18 30.20 -8.72
C ARG A 49 -12.53 30.31 -9.44
N ASN A 50 -13.54 29.66 -8.89
CA ASN A 50 -14.92 29.79 -9.38
C ASN A 50 -15.58 31.09 -8.84
N ALA A 51 -16.81 31.37 -9.28
CA ALA A 51 -17.58 32.52 -8.82
C ALA A 51 -17.82 32.55 -7.29
N LYS A 52 -17.70 31.39 -6.61
CA LYS A 52 -17.81 31.24 -5.15
C LYS A 52 -16.45 31.27 -4.45
N GLY A 53 -15.36 31.64 -5.14
CA GLY A 53 -14.01 31.72 -4.60
C GLY A 53 -13.30 30.39 -4.33
N LYS A 54 -13.92 29.23 -4.64
CA LYS A 54 -13.28 27.92 -4.47
C LYS A 54 -12.27 27.64 -5.58
N PRO A 55 -11.11 27.01 -5.27
CA PRO A 55 -10.14 26.64 -6.29
C PRO A 55 -10.76 25.63 -7.28
N ILE A 56 -10.49 25.83 -8.57
CA ILE A 56 -10.82 24.91 -9.65
C ILE A 56 -9.52 24.24 -10.09
N ASN A 57 -9.36 22.96 -9.76
CA ASN A 57 -8.20 22.16 -10.13
C ASN A 57 -8.61 20.71 -10.41
N ASN A 58 -7.66 19.91 -10.88
CA ASN A 58 -7.87 18.51 -11.24
C ASN A 58 -7.86 17.52 -10.07
N GLU A 59 -7.62 17.94 -8.82
CA GLU A 59 -7.37 17.01 -7.69
C GLU A 59 -8.57 16.09 -7.40
N ARG A 60 -9.80 16.59 -7.56
CA ARG A 60 -11.00 15.74 -7.39
C ARG A 60 -11.16 14.71 -8.51
N LEU A 61 -10.78 15.06 -9.73
CA LEU A 61 -10.80 14.13 -10.86
C LEU A 61 -9.66 13.12 -10.75
N GLU A 62 -8.48 13.54 -10.27
CA GLU A 62 -7.36 12.66 -9.94
C GLU A 62 -7.80 11.60 -8.94
N PHE A 63 -8.41 12.00 -7.82
CA PHE A 63 -8.91 11.08 -6.80
C PHE A 63 -9.90 10.04 -7.36
N LEU A 64 -10.88 10.47 -8.15
CA LEU A 64 -11.84 9.55 -8.77
C LEU A 64 -11.16 8.65 -9.81
N GLY A 65 -10.30 9.25 -10.63
CA GLY A 65 -9.61 8.56 -11.70
C GLY A 65 -8.67 7.47 -11.21
N ASP A 66 -7.96 7.70 -10.11
CA ASP A 66 -7.10 6.71 -9.45
C ASP A 66 -7.88 5.45 -9.05
N ALA A 67 -9.02 5.61 -8.37
CA ALA A 67 -9.88 4.49 -7.97
C ALA A 67 -10.42 3.71 -9.18
N ILE A 68 -10.83 4.41 -10.25
CA ILE A 68 -11.32 3.78 -11.48
C ILE A 68 -10.19 3.06 -12.22
N LEU A 69 -9.01 3.69 -12.30
CA LEU A 69 -7.82 3.12 -12.92
C LEU A 69 -7.39 1.84 -12.21
N ASP A 70 -7.38 1.83 -10.88
CA ASP A 70 -7.06 0.65 -10.07
C ASP A 70 -8.03 -0.49 -10.32
N ALA A 71 -9.33 -0.20 -10.41
CA ALA A 71 -10.34 -1.20 -10.72
C ALA A 71 -10.15 -1.81 -12.13
N ILE A 72 -9.92 -0.97 -13.14
CA ILE A 72 -9.71 -1.41 -14.53
C ILE A 72 -8.43 -2.23 -14.66
N VAL A 73 -7.31 -1.74 -14.13
CA VAL A 73 -6.04 -2.46 -14.20
C VAL A 73 -6.12 -3.76 -13.40
N GLY A 74 -6.82 -3.77 -12.26
CA GLY A 74 -7.11 -4.96 -11.49
C GLY A 74 -7.85 -6.03 -12.31
N ASP A 75 -8.92 -5.65 -12.98
CA ASP A 75 -9.71 -6.56 -13.84
C ASP A 75 -8.86 -7.13 -14.99
N ILE A 76 -8.09 -6.28 -15.67
CA ILE A 76 -7.22 -6.68 -16.77
C ILE A 76 -6.15 -7.66 -16.29
N VAL A 77 -5.44 -7.34 -15.19
CA VAL A 77 -4.37 -8.19 -14.65
C VAL A 77 -4.93 -9.53 -14.18
N TYR A 78 -6.11 -9.54 -13.54
CA TYR A 78 -6.79 -10.75 -13.11
C TYR A 78 -7.10 -11.68 -14.29
N ARG A 79 -7.69 -11.15 -15.37
CA ARG A 79 -8.03 -11.93 -16.57
C ARG A 79 -6.79 -12.37 -17.37
N HIS A 80 -5.75 -11.55 -17.41
CA HIS A 80 -4.55 -11.82 -18.20
C HIS A 80 -3.67 -12.92 -17.60
N PHE A 81 -3.69 -13.10 -16.26
CA PHE A 81 -2.84 -14.07 -15.56
C PHE A 81 -3.66 -15.12 -14.79
N PRO A 82 -4.37 -16.01 -15.50
CA PRO A 82 -5.14 -17.07 -14.84
C PRO A 82 -4.20 -17.96 -14.00
N GLY A 83 -4.58 -18.25 -12.76
CA GLY A 83 -3.84 -19.13 -11.85
C GLY A 83 -2.65 -18.49 -11.11
N LYS A 84 -2.37 -17.19 -11.29
CA LYS A 84 -1.39 -16.50 -10.43
C LYS A 84 -2.00 -16.10 -9.10
N ARG A 85 -1.21 -16.20 -8.02
CA ARG A 85 -1.60 -15.81 -6.66
C ARG A 85 -1.82 -14.30 -6.52
N GLU A 86 -2.66 -13.91 -5.57
CA GLU A 86 -3.03 -12.53 -5.26
C GLU A 86 -1.81 -11.59 -5.19
N GLY A 87 -0.76 -11.95 -4.43
CA GLY A 87 0.42 -11.08 -4.30
C GLY A 87 1.15 -10.77 -5.61
N PHE A 88 1.10 -11.67 -6.60
CA PHE A 88 1.64 -11.40 -7.94
C PHE A 88 0.75 -10.41 -8.71
N LEU A 89 -0.57 -10.58 -8.62
CA LEU A 89 -1.55 -9.71 -9.27
C LEU A 89 -1.48 -8.30 -8.68
N THR A 90 -1.47 -8.18 -7.35
CA THR A 90 -1.35 -6.90 -6.63
C THR A 90 -0.04 -6.20 -6.98
N ASN A 91 1.10 -6.92 -7.03
CA ASN A 91 2.37 -6.34 -7.45
C ASN A 91 2.34 -5.83 -8.89
N THR A 92 1.75 -6.61 -9.81
CA THR A 92 1.65 -6.25 -11.22
C THR A 92 0.74 -5.03 -11.42
N ARG A 93 -0.42 -5.00 -10.76
CA ARG A 93 -1.32 -3.84 -10.74
C ARG A 93 -0.57 -2.60 -10.27
N SER A 94 0.07 -2.67 -9.10
CA SER A 94 0.83 -1.53 -8.54
C SER A 94 1.91 -1.01 -9.49
N LYS A 95 2.59 -1.87 -10.25
CA LYS A 95 3.59 -1.44 -11.25
C LYS A 95 2.99 -0.75 -12.48
N LEU A 96 1.77 -1.13 -12.87
CA LEU A 96 1.09 -0.52 -14.00
C LEU A 96 0.54 0.86 -13.62
N VAL A 97 -0.03 0.99 -12.43
CA VAL A 97 -0.57 2.26 -11.91
C VAL A 97 0.48 3.12 -11.19
N GLN A 98 1.73 2.66 -11.06
CA GLN A 98 2.75 3.47 -10.39
C GLN A 98 3.00 4.76 -11.15
N ARG A 99 3.23 5.82 -10.37
CA ARG A 99 3.49 7.18 -10.86
C ARG A 99 4.50 7.27 -12.01
N ASP A 100 5.61 6.54 -11.93
CA ASP A 100 6.63 6.56 -12.99
C ASP A 100 6.13 6.00 -14.32
N THR A 101 5.27 4.98 -14.26
CA THR A 101 4.61 4.42 -15.45
C THR A 101 3.62 5.43 -16.00
N LEU A 102 2.75 5.99 -15.16
CA LEU A 102 1.74 6.96 -15.59
C LEU A 102 2.34 8.25 -16.16
N ASN A 103 3.42 8.74 -15.57
CA ASN A 103 4.17 9.89 -16.11
C ASN A 103 4.72 9.59 -17.52
N LYS A 104 5.29 8.41 -17.74
CA LYS A 104 5.79 8.00 -19.06
C LYS A 104 4.66 7.90 -20.08
N LEU A 105 3.53 7.32 -19.69
CA LEU A 105 2.34 7.25 -20.54
C LEU A 105 1.83 8.65 -20.91
N ALA A 106 1.72 9.55 -19.93
CA ALA A 106 1.30 10.92 -20.17
C ALA A 106 2.23 11.67 -21.15
N GLN A 107 3.54 11.44 -21.05
CA GLN A 107 4.51 12.01 -21.99
C GLN A 107 4.36 11.41 -23.39
N SER A 108 4.29 10.08 -23.49
CA SER A 108 4.17 9.36 -24.77
C SER A 108 2.87 9.66 -25.51
N LEU A 109 1.76 9.89 -24.80
CA LEU A 109 0.48 10.33 -25.36
C LEU A 109 0.48 11.81 -25.77
N GLY A 110 1.51 12.58 -25.40
CA GLY A 110 1.52 14.03 -25.58
C GLY A 110 0.58 14.78 -24.62
N LEU A 111 -0.01 14.10 -23.64
CA LEU A 111 -0.90 14.68 -22.63
C LEU A 111 -0.19 15.80 -21.85
N SER A 112 1.10 15.61 -21.55
CA SER A 112 1.89 16.61 -20.82
C SER A 112 1.92 17.99 -21.49
N LYS A 113 1.78 18.05 -22.83
CA LYS A 113 1.77 19.31 -23.59
C LYS A 113 0.46 20.08 -23.47
N LEU A 114 -0.62 19.40 -23.07
CA LEU A 114 -1.95 19.97 -22.92
C LEU A 114 -2.22 20.48 -21.50
N ILE A 115 -1.34 20.18 -20.54
CA ILE A 115 -1.51 20.56 -19.14
C ILE A 115 -1.32 22.07 -18.99
N LEU A 116 -2.36 22.74 -18.51
CA LEU A 116 -2.29 24.15 -18.13
C LEU A 116 -1.61 24.25 -16.77
N SER A 117 -0.48 24.95 -16.72
CA SER A 117 0.30 25.17 -15.51
C SER A 117 0.97 26.55 -15.53
N SER A 118 1.24 27.10 -14.34
CA SER A 118 1.91 28.38 -14.16
C SER A 118 3.43 28.30 -14.36
N GLY A 119 3.89 27.88 -15.55
CA GLY A 119 5.22 28.13 -16.15
C GLY A 119 6.52 27.79 -15.38
N ARG A 120 6.48 27.41 -14.10
CA ARG A 120 7.66 27.28 -13.21
C ARG A 120 8.02 25.83 -12.87
N SER A 121 7.36 24.85 -13.49
CA SER A 121 7.50 23.43 -13.18
C SER A 121 8.43 22.69 -14.13
N SER A 122 9.59 23.28 -14.43
CA SER A 122 10.71 22.62 -15.13
C SER A 122 11.62 21.84 -14.18
N SER A 123 11.17 21.52 -12.96
CA SER A 123 11.94 20.61 -12.11
C SER A 123 11.70 19.18 -12.58
N HIS A 124 12.78 18.41 -12.65
CA HIS A 124 12.87 17.01 -13.10
C HIS A 124 11.97 16.01 -12.32
N ASN A 125 11.00 16.48 -11.55
CA ASN A 125 10.15 15.71 -10.66
C ASN A 125 8.65 16.09 -10.80
N SER A 126 8.23 16.56 -11.98
CA SER A 126 6.85 17.00 -12.20
C SER A 126 5.92 15.80 -12.39
N TYR A 127 5.47 15.30 -11.24
CA TYR A 127 4.30 14.44 -10.99
C TYR A 127 3.00 14.83 -11.74
N MET A 128 3.00 15.97 -12.40
CA MET A 128 1.89 16.55 -13.14
C MET A 128 1.39 15.63 -14.25
N GLY A 129 2.28 14.88 -14.91
CA GLY A 129 1.89 13.98 -15.99
C GLY A 129 0.98 12.85 -15.52
N GLY A 130 1.39 12.13 -14.47
CA GLY A 130 0.63 11.03 -13.87
C GLY A 130 -0.68 11.52 -13.28
N ASN A 131 -0.65 12.61 -12.52
CA ASN A 131 -1.86 13.22 -11.96
C ASN A 131 -2.86 13.66 -13.04
N ALA A 132 -2.37 14.23 -14.16
CA ALA A 132 -3.22 14.58 -15.29
C ALA A 132 -3.76 13.35 -16.02
N PHE A 133 -3.01 12.24 -16.05
CA PHE A 133 -3.47 10.98 -16.61
C PHE A 133 -4.59 10.36 -15.77
N GLU A 134 -4.43 10.31 -14.44
CA GLU A 134 -5.49 9.88 -13.52
C GLU A 134 -6.72 10.79 -13.67
N ALA A 135 -6.53 12.10 -13.67
CA ALA A 135 -7.64 13.03 -13.88
C ALA A 135 -8.32 12.88 -15.25
N LEU A 136 -7.58 12.51 -16.30
CA LEU A 136 -8.14 12.18 -17.61
C LEU A 136 -9.02 10.93 -17.54
N VAL A 137 -8.58 9.88 -16.84
CA VAL A 137 -9.41 8.68 -16.60
C VAL A 137 -10.68 9.04 -15.83
N GLY A 138 -10.57 9.89 -14.81
CA GLY A 138 -11.74 10.43 -14.08
C GLY A 138 -12.69 11.21 -14.98
N ALA A 139 -12.17 12.02 -15.91
CA ALA A 139 -12.97 12.75 -16.89
C ALA A 139 -13.69 11.81 -17.88
N ILE A 140 -13.01 10.78 -18.39
CA ILE A 140 -13.63 9.78 -19.27
C ILE A 140 -14.74 9.05 -18.53
N TYR A 141 -14.53 8.69 -17.27
CA TYR A 141 -15.52 7.99 -16.46
C TYR A 141 -16.80 8.81 -16.29
N LEU A 142 -16.68 10.11 -15.99
CA LEU A 142 -17.85 11.00 -15.86
C LEU A 142 -18.54 11.27 -17.21
N ASP A 143 -17.79 11.32 -18.31
CA ASP A 143 -18.33 11.64 -19.64
C ASP A 143 -18.96 10.42 -20.35
N ARG A 144 -18.42 9.22 -20.11
CA ARG A 144 -18.72 8.01 -20.90
C ARG A 144 -18.85 6.72 -20.12
N GLY A 145 -18.64 6.75 -18.80
CA GLY A 145 -18.76 5.59 -17.93
C GLY A 145 -17.57 4.64 -17.96
N TYR A 146 -17.69 3.56 -17.19
CA TYR A 146 -16.62 2.59 -16.95
C TYR A 146 -16.15 1.87 -18.21
N ASP A 147 -17.07 1.45 -19.08
CA ASP A 147 -16.74 0.69 -20.29
C ASP A 147 -15.83 1.47 -21.25
N ALA A 148 -16.03 2.79 -21.33
CA ALA A 148 -15.18 3.66 -22.13
C ALA A 148 -13.77 3.77 -21.55
N CYS A 149 -13.64 3.82 -20.22
CA CYS A 149 -12.34 3.77 -19.55
C CYS A 149 -11.64 2.43 -19.79
N MET A 150 -12.37 1.31 -19.68
CA MET A 150 -11.85 -0.03 -19.97
C MET A 150 -11.34 -0.13 -21.41
N ALA A 151 -12.14 0.31 -22.38
CA ALA A 151 -11.76 0.30 -23.79
C ALA A 151 -10.56 1.22 -24.08
N PHE A 152 -10.47 2.39 -23.43
CA PHE A 152 -9.31 3.27 -23.52
C PHE A 152 -8.05 2.58 -22.99
N MET A 153 -8.11 1.97 -21.81
CA MET A 153 -6.99 1.28 -21.19
C MET A 153 -6.53 0.07 -22.00
N GLN A 154 -7.44 -0.78 -22.44
CA GLN A 154 -7.09 -1.98 -23.22
C GLN A 154 -6.52 -1.63 -24.60
N ASN A 155 -7.22 -0.78 -25.37
CA ASN A 155 -6.90 -0.58 -26.78
C ASN A 155 -5.80 0.45 -27.02
N ARG A 156 -5.70 1.49 -26.18
CA ARG A 156 -4.71 2.57 -26.39
C ARG A 156 -3.49 2.43 -25.52
N ILE A 157 -3.67 2.00 -24.26
CA ILE A 157 -2.56 1.95 -23.32
C ILE A 157 -1.85 0.60 -23.37
N LEU A 158 -2.58 -0.49 -23.16
CA LEU A 158 -1.97 -1.81 -23.02
C LEU A 158 -1.65 -2.47 -24.36
N ALA A 159 -2.48 -2.30 -25.39
CA ALA A 159 -2.18 -2.86 -26.71
C ALA A 159 -0.99 -2.17 -27.40
N GLU A 160 -0.84 -0.85 -27.24
CA GLU A 160 0.13 -0.06 -28.00
C GLU A 160 1.39 0.32 -27.21
N MET A 161 1.28 0.50 -25.88
CA MET A 161 2.32 1.18 -25.09
C MET A 161 2.94 0.32 -23.98
N ILE A 162 2.27 -0.74 -23.53
CA ILE A 162 2.73 -1.54 -22.38
C ILE A 162 2.68 -3.04 -22.69
N ASN A 163 3.83 -3.70 -22.63
CA ASN A 163 3.86 -5.15 -22.55
C ASN A 163 3.68 -5.60 -21.08
N ILE A 164 2.51 -6.17 -20.78
CA ILE A 164 2.11 -6.55 -19.41
C ILE A 164 3.05 -7.61 -18.82
N ASP A 165 3.44 -8.63 -19.58
CA ASP A 165 4.37 -9.66 -19.13
C ASP A 165 5.72 -9.07 -18.69
N LYS A 166 6.29 -8.20 -19.53
CA LYS A 166 7.56 -7.52 -19.20
C LYS A 166 7.43 -6.71 -17.92
N VAL A 167 6.30 -6.02 -17.69
CA VAL A 167 6.09 -5.27 -16.44
C VAL A 167 5.93 -6.21 -15.25
N ALA A 168 5.13 -7.26 -15.38
CA ALA A 168 4.85 -8.21 -14.32
C ALA A 168 6.13 -8.89 -13.80
N TYR A 169 6.97 -9.40 -14.69
CA TYR A 169 8.21 -10.10 -14.33
C TYR A 169 9.41 -9.19 -14.09
N LYS A 170 9.32 -7.89 -14.40
CA LYS A 170 10.39 -6.94 -14.05
C LYS A 170 10.49 -6.80 -12.54
N GLU A 171 11.61 -7.24 -11.99
CA GLU A 171 11.90 -7.07 -10.56
C GLU A 171 12.25 -5.60 -10.30
N VAL A 172 11.33 -4.87 -9.68
CA VAL A 172 11.52 -3.46 -9.30
C VAL A 172 11.70 -3.29 -7.80
N ASN A 173 11.40 -4.33 -6.99
CA ASN A 173 11.44 -4.27 -5.53
C ASN A 173 12.58 -5.07 -4.87
N PHE A 174 13.83 -4.68 -5.14
CA PHE A 174 15.02 -5.38 -4.62
C PHE A 174 15.16 -5.30 -3.10
N LYS A 175 14.72 -4.21 -2.45
CA LYS A 175 14.73 -4.12 -1.00
C LYS A 175 13.80 -5.15 -0.36
N SER A 176 12.56 -5.26 -0.82
CA SER A 176 11.63 -6.27 -0.31
C SER A 176 12.14 -7.69 -0.54
N LYS A 177 12.77 -7.96 -1.69
CA LYS A 177 13.38 -9.26 -1.99
C LYS A 177 14.52 -9.62 -1.04
N LEU A 178 15.37 -8.65 -0.73
CA LEU A 178 16.45 -8.84 0.22
C LEU A 178 15.90 -9.10 1.63
N ILE A 179 14.86 -8.36 2.05
CA ILE A 179 14.18 -8.59 3.34
C ILE A 179 13.55 -9.99 3.39
N GLU A 180 12.81 -10.39 2.36
CA GLU A 180 12.22 -11.74 2.24
C GLU A 180 13.28 -12.83 2.35
N TRP A 181 14.40 -12.66 1.63
CA TRP A 181 15.53 -13.60 1.70
C TRP A 181 16.14 -13.64 3.11
N SER A 182 16.35 -12.48 3.73
CA SER A 182 16.91 -12.38 5.08
C SER A 182 16.02 -13.08 6.11
N GLN A 183 14.71 -12.83 6.06
CA GLN A 183 13.72 -13.43 6.95
C GLN A 183 13.64 -14.95 6.74
N LYS A 184 13.58 -15.42 5.50
CA LYS A 184 13.55 -16.86 5.17
C LYS A 184 14.78 -17.59 5.69
N ASN A 185 15.95 -16.94 5.64
CA ASN A 185 17.21 -17.52 6.09
C ASN A 185 17.55 -17.19 7.55
N ARG A 186 16.68 -16.47 8.28
CA ARG A 186 16.92 -15.98 9.66
C ARG A 186 18.25 -15.23 9.81
N VAL A 187 18.56 -14.39 8.83
CA VAL A 187 19.72 -13.50 8.79
C VAL A 187 19.26 -12.12 9.24
N GLN A 188 20.01 -11.47 10.14
CA GLN A 188 19.78 -10.06 10.50
C GLN A 188 20.20 -9.14 9.36
N LEU A 189 19.37 -8.15 9.04
CA LEU A 189 19.57 -7.20 7.94
C LEU A 189 19.44 -5.78 8.46
N ASP A 190 20.49 -4.98 8.26
CA ASP A 190 20.52 -3.56 8.59
C ASP A 190 20.90 -2.69 7.39
N PHE A 191 20.42 -1.45 7.39
CA PHE A 191 20.77 -0.44 6.40
C PHE A 191 21.54 0.69 7.07
N LYS A 192 22.85 0.76 6.83
CA LYS A 192 23.73 1.80 7.38
C LYS A 192 23.78 2.98 6.42
N MET A 193 23.48 4.19 6.91
CA MET A 193 23.69 5.41 6.11
C MET A 193 25.18 5.76 6.11
N LEU A 194 25.80 5.79 4.93
CA LEU A 194 27.21 6.16 4.79
C LEU A 194 27.40 7.66 4.66
N ASN A 195 26.57 8.30 3.83
CA ASN A 195 26.64 9.74 3.63
C ASN A 195 25.28 10.33 3.21
N GLN A 196 25.17 11.63 3.45
CA GLN A 196 24.14 12.50 2.89
C GLN A 196 24.86 13.77 2.39
N LYS A 197 24.77 14.02 1.09
CA LYS A 197 25.39 15.18 0.43
C LYS A 197 24.37 15.89 -0.44
N LYS A 198 24.75 17.03 -1.02
CA LYS A 198 24.03 17.64 -2.14
C LYS A 198 24.88 17.47 -3.40
N ASP A 199 24.24 17.22 -4.54
CA ASP A 199 24.91 17.27 -5.84
C ASP A 199 25.22 18.72 -6.25
N ASP A 200 25.93 18.88 -7.37
CA ASP A 200 26.33 20.19 -7.91
C ASP A 200 25.12 21.10 -8.24
N ASN A 201 23.94 20.49 -8.44
CA ASN A 201 22.69 21.18 -8.74
C ASN A 201 21.87 21.47 -7.47
N GLY A 202 22.39 21.18 -6.28
CA GLY A 202 21.76 21.41 -4.98
C GLY A 202 20.73 20.35 -4.57
N ASN A 203 20.56 19.26 -5.31
CA ASN A 203 19.67 18.16 -4.97
C ASN A 203 20.28 17.26 -3.89
N PRO A 204 19.51 16.75 -2.92
CA PRO A 204 20.03 15.85 -1.91
C PRO A 204 20.34 14.46 -2.49
N THR A 205 21.52 13.93 -2.15
CA THR A 205 21.99 12.58 -2.50
C THR A 205 22.25 11.81 -1.21
N PHE A 206 21.78 10.56 -1.17
CA PHE A 206 21.91 9.65 -0.03
C PHE A 206 22.70 8.41 -0.44
N SER A 207 23.56 7.92 0.44
CA SER A 207 24.28 6.65 0.27
C SER A 207 23.98 5.72 1.43
N TYR A 208 23.52 4.50 1.11
CA TYR A 208 23.25 3.44 2.08
C TYR A 208 24.03 2.20 1.76
N GLU A 209 24.54 1.54 2.79
CA GLU A 209 25.17 0.22 2.73
C GLU A 209 24.27 -0.82 3.40
N VAL A 210 24.17 -1.99 2.78
CA VAL A 210 23.49 -3.14 3.36
C VAL A 210 24.47 -3.90 4.25
N MET A 211 24.04 -4.21 5.47
CA MET A 211 24.76 -5.07 6.41
C MET A 211 23.95 -6.35 6.63
N LEU A 212 24.57 -7.51 6.45
CA LEU A 212 23.95 -8.82 6.72
C LEU A 212 24.72 -9.50 7.85
N GLU A 213 24.10 -9.66 9.03
CA GLU A 213 24.76 -10.23 10.22
C GLU A 213 26.09 -9.52 10.56
N GLY A 214 26.10 -8.19 10.42
CA GLY A 214 27.31 -7.37 10.60
C GLY A 214 28.34 -7.43 9.46
N VAL A 215 28.13 -8.27 8.43
CA VAL A 215 29.00 -8.36 7.25
C VAL A 215 28.60 -7.31 6.21
N GLN A 216 29.58 -6.58 5.68
CA GLN A 216 29.37 -5.54 4.67
C GLN A 216 28.96 -6.12 3.31
N GLY A 217 27.75 -5.77 2.89
CA GLY A 217 27.21 -6.06 1.56
C GLY A 217 27.70 -5.06 0.52
N CYS A 218 26.76 -4.42 -0.16
CA CYS A 218 27.05 -3.37 -1.14
C CYS A 218 26.42 -2.03 -0.72
N ALA A 219 27.06 -0.94 -1.18
CA ALA A 219 26.53 0.41 -1.06
C ALA A 219 25.74 0.82 -2.32
N GLY A 220 24.70 1.64 -2.13
CA GLY A 220 23.89 2.21 -3.20
C GLY A 220 23.62 3.69 -2.96
N ASN A 221 23.73 4.47 -4.04
CA ASN A 221 23.48 5.91 -4.04
C ASN A 221 22.13 6.21 -4.72
N GLY A 222 21.44 7.26 -4.26
CA GLY A 222 20.19 7.72 -4.88
C GLY A 222 19.78 9.10 -4.37
N TYR A 223 18.82 9.72 -5.06
CA TYR A 223 18.28 11.04 -4.71
C TYR A 223 17.29 10.99 -3.54
N SER A 224 16.93 9.79 -3.10
CA SER A 224 16.15 9.56 -1.89
C SER A 224 16.70 8.41 -1.05
N LYS A 225 16.34 8.38 0.23
CA LYS A 225 16.65 7.25 1.14
C LYS A 225 16.08 5.93 0.60
N LYS A 226 14.91 5.96 -0.02
CA LYS A 226 14.27 4.76 -0.58
C LYS A 226 15.04 4.23 -1.79
N GLU A 227 15.42 5.12 -2.70
CA GLU A 227 16.16 4.77 -3.93
C GLU A 227 17.57 4.23 -3.64
N SER A 228 18.31 4.90 -2.75
CA SER A 228 19.64 4.45 -2.32
C SER A 228 19.61 3.06 -1.69
N GLN A 229 18.67 2.80 -0.77
CA GLN A 229 18.47 1.48 -0.18
C GLN A 229 18.06 0.42 -1.22
N GLN A 230 17.27 0.80 -2.21
CA GLN A 230 16.84 -0.08 -3.29
C GLN A 230 18.03 -0.56 -4.12
N LEU A 231 18.91 0.37 -4.51
CA LEU A 231 20.10 0.07 -5.28
C LEU A 231 21.09 -0.76 -4.47
N ALA A 232 21.31 -0.42 -3.20
CA ALA A 232 22.17 -1.19 -2.29
C ALA A 232 21.68 -2.64 -2.14
N SER A 233 20.35 -2.81 -2.02
CA SER A 233 19.72 -4.14 -1.95
C SER A 233 19.89 -4.93 -3.24
N LYS A 234 19.75 -4.28 -4.40
CA LYS A 234 19.96 -4.90 -5.71
C LYS A 234 21.38 -5.45 -5.85
N LEU A 235 22.37 -4.60 -5.57
CA LEU A 235 23.78 -4.96 -5.67
C LEU A 235 24.15 -6.08 -4.68
N THR A 236 23.59 -6.03 -3.46
CA THR A 236 23.84 -7.07 -2.47
C THR A 236 23.20 -8.41 -2.86
N LEU A 237 21.98 -8.40 -3.41
CA LEU A 237 21.36 -9.61 -3.97
C LEU A 237 22.17 -10.20 -5.14
N GLU A 238 22.71 -9.35 -6.02
CA GLU A 238 23.61 -9.78 -7.10
C GLU A 238 24.90 -10.37 -6.55
N LYS A 239 25.50 -9.76 -5.51
CA LYS A 239 26.69 -10.27 -4.80
C LYS A 239 26.42 -11.64 -4.18
N LEU A 240 25.32 -11.78 -3.43
CA LEU A 240 24.88 -13.07 -2.87
C LEU A 240 24.74 -14.14 -3.95
N ARG A 241 24.25 -13.80 -5.15
CA ARG A 241 24.10 -14.77 -6.26
C ARG A 241 25.43 -15.14 -6.93
N ARG A 242 26.39 -14.22 -7.01
CA ARG A 242 27.63 -14.40 -7.79
C ARG A 242 28.81 -14.88 -6.95
N GLU A 243 28.84 -14.57 -5.67
CA GLU A 243 29.98 -14.82 -4.77
C GLU A 243 29.58 -15.80 -3.65
N PRO A 244 29.81 -17.12 -3.82
CA PRO A 244 29.50 -18.11 -2.77
C PRO A 244 30.21 -17.81 -1.45
N GLN A 245 31.45 -17.31 -1.53
CA GLN A 245 32.26 -16.94 -0.35
C GLN A 245 31.56 -15.87 0.50
N PHE A 246 30.82 -14.94 -0.11
CA PHE A 246 30.10 -13.91 0.62
C PHE A 246 28.90 -14.51 1.37
N ILE A 247 28.18 -15.45 0.74
CA ILE A 247 27.11 -16.20 1.40
C ILE A 247 27.66 -16.98 2.62
N ASP A 248 28.80 -17.65 2.45
CA ASP A 248 29.41 -18.45 3.52
C ASP A 248 29.82 -17.58 4.71
N GLN A 249 30.37 -16.39 4.45
CA GLN A 249 30.70 -15.41 5.50
C GLN A 249 29.46 -14.95 6.27
N VAL A 250 28.36 -14.66 5.58
CA VAL A 250 27.10 -14.24 6.21
C VAL A 250 26.53 -15.37 7.08
N PHE A 251 26.56 -16.61 6.61
CA PHE A 251 26.08 -17.75 7.40
C PHE A 251 27.02 -18.12 8.56
N ALA A 252 28.33 -17.93 8.40
CA ALA A 252 29.30 -18.07 9.50
C ALA A 252 29.05 -17.02 10.59
N ALA A 253 28.85 -15.76 10.21
CA ALA A 253 28.51 -14.68 11.13
C ALA A 253 27.19 -14.95 11.88
N LYS A 254 26.16 -15.43 11.17
CA LYS A 254 24.90 -15.88 11.77
C LYS A 254 25.13 -17.00 12.80
N THR A 255 25.95 -17.99 12.45
CA THR A 255 26.24 -19.13 13.33
C THR A 255 26.94 -18.64 14.60
N ASN A 256 27.88 -17.70 14.50
CA ASN A 256 28.54 -17.10 15.65
C ASN A 256 27.54 -16.37 16.55
N ARG A 257 26.62 -15.58 15.99
CA ARG A 257 25.55 -14.92 16.77
C ARG A 257 24.68 -15.94 17.50
N THR A 258 24.26 -17.01 16.83
CA THR A 258 23.39 -18.03 17.42
C THR A 258 24.11 -18.80 18.54
N LYS A 259 25.41 -19.09 18.37
CA LYS A 259 26.24 -19.70 19.42
C LYS A 259 26.40 -18.80 20.64
N MET A 260 26.56 -17.49 20.44
CA MET A 260 26.63 -16.50 21.53
C MET A 260 25.28 -16.34 22.26
N GLU A 261 24.15 -16.54 21.57
CA GLU A 261 22.81 -16.54 22.18
C GLU A 261 22.51 -17.84 22.97
N GLU A 262 23.23 -18.92 22.71
CA GLU A 262 23.12 -20.22 23.40
C GLU A 262 24.07 -20.37 24.60
N GLU A 263 25.01 -19.44 24.83
CA GLU A 263 25.84 -19.44 26.04
C GLU A 263 24.96 -19.14 27.28
N PRO A 264 25.12 -19.88 28.39
CA PRO A 264 24.17 -19.87 29.48
C PRO A 264 24.05 -18.47 30.07
N VAL A 265 22.80 -18.02 30.21
CA VAL A 265 22.44 -16.81 30.96
C VAL A 265 23.17 -16.88 32.30
N GLU A 266 24.13 -15.99 32.55
CA GLU A 266 24.71 -15.87 33.88
C GLU A 266 23.55 -15.61 34.84
N ASN A 267 23.40 -16.50 35.84
CA ASN A 267 22.39 -16.34 36.87
C ASN A 267 22.49 -14.93 37.45
N VAL A 268 21.35 -14.24 37.54
CA VAL A 268 21.25 -12.90 38.11
C VAL A 268 21.98 -12.88 39.47
N PRO A 269 22.86 -11.91 39.76
CA PRO A 269 23.61 -11.89 41.01
C PRO A 269 22.67 -11.91 42.21
N THR A 270 22.91 -12.81 43.16
CA THR A 270 22.15 -12.90 44.41
C THR A 270 22.32 -11.61 45.22
N THR A 271 21.23 -11.00 45.65
CA THR A 271 21.22 -9.75 46.45
C THR A 271 21.28 -9.97 47.96
N ASP A 272 21.55 -11.19 48.41
CA ASP A 272 21.63 -11.49 49.85
C ASP A 272 22.91 -10.93 50.44
N ALA A 273 22.81 -9.74 51.02
CA ALA A 273 23.79 -9.25 51.98
C ALA A 273 23.82 -10.22 53.16
N LYS A 274 24.98 -10.82 53.42
CA LYS A 274 25.21 -11.58 54.65
C LYS A 274 25.22 -10.62 55.83
N ASP A 275 24.06 -10.42 56.45
CA ASP A 275 23.96 -9.80 57.77
C ASP A 275 24.26 -10.87 58.81
N ASP A 276 25.53 -10.97 59.23
CA ASP A 276 25.87 -11.61 60.50
C ASP A 276 26.99 -10.81 61.19
N PHE A 277 26.54 -9.79 61.93
CA PHE A 277 27.32 -8.87 62.76
C PHE A 277 27.58 -9.43 64.18
N VAL A 278 27.47 -10.74 64.40
CA VAL A 278 27.63 -11.33 65.75
C VAL A 278 28.58 -12.52 65.73
N ILE A 279 29.76 -12.31 66.32
CA ILE A 279 30.69 -13.39 66.68
C ILE A 279 30.16 -14.05 67.95
N THR A 280 29.78 -15.32 67.87
CA THR A 280 29.84 -16.22 69.03
C THR A 280 30.70 -17.43 68.71
N LYS A 281 31.52 -17.80 69.69
CA LYS A 281 32.63 -18.74 69.62
C LYS A 281 32.17 -20.19 69.43
N ASP A 282 32.98 -20.91 68.67
CA ASP A 282 33.32 -22.33 68.75
C ASP A 282 32.16 -23.36 68.82
N ILE A 283 32.06 -24.22 67.79
CA ILE A 283 32.51 -25.63 67.82
C ILE A 283 31.97 -26.37 66.58
N GLU A 284 32.89 -27.04 65.90
CA GLU A 284 32.68 -28.02 64.84
C GLU A 284 31.72 -29.15 65.25
N LYS A 285 30.84 -29.59 64.34
CA LYS A 285 30.76 -31.01 63.94
C LYS A 285 29.75 -31.26 62.81
N GLU A 286 30.26 -31.99 61.82
CA GLU A 286 29.51 -32.76 60.83
C GLU A 286 28.52 -33.74 61.46
N ALA A 287 27.38 -33.93 60.80
CA ALA A 287 26.59 -35.17 60.67
C ALA A 287 25.18 -34.77 60.19
N SER A 288 24.87 -34.90 58.90
CA SER A 288 24.29 -36.08 58.25
C SER A 288 22.82 -36.35 58.61
N ALA A 289 22.00 -36.46 57.55
CA ALA A 289 20.66 -37.06 57.48
C ALA A 289 19.53 -36.20 58.11
N GLU A 290 18.32 -36.07 57.57
CA GLU A 290 17.49 -37.01 56.81
C GLU A 290 16.54 -36.29 55.82
N LYS A 291 16.01 -37.10 54.90
CA LYS A 291 14.99 -36.80 53.90
C LYS A 291 13.61 -36.49 54.52
N HIS A 292 12.89 -35.63 53.81
CA HIS A 292 11.44 -35.59 53.55
C HIS A 292 10.45 -35.32 54.68
N GLU A 293 9.67 -34.24 54.51
CA GLU A 293 8.22 -34.38 54.31
C GLU A 293 7.67 -33.21 53.47
N ASN A 294 6.93 -33.51 52.39
CA ASN A 294 6.29 -32.52 51.52
C ASN A 294 4.96 -32.08 52.15
N THR A 295 4.85 -30.82 52.56
CA THR A 295 3.56 -30.20 52.92
C THR A 295 2.97 -29.47 51.71
N PHE A 296 2.34 -30.24 50.83
CA PHE A 296 1.42 -29.71 49.82
C PHE A 296 0.20 -29.11 50.54
N ARG A 297 -0.04 -27.81 50.36
CA ARG A 297 -1.36 -27.20 50.55
C ARG A 297 -1.76 -26.55 49.23
N GLU A 298 -2.76 -27.16 48.62
CA GLU A 298 -3.43 -26.70 47.40
C GLU A 298 -4.39 -25.57 47.77
N GLU A 299 -4.12 -24.34 47.32
CA GLU A 299 -5.16 -23.31 47.24
C GLU A 299 -5.71 -23.32 45.81
N VAL A 300 -6.86 -23.98 45.67
CA VAL A 300 -7.65 -24.00 44.44
C VAL A 300 -8.26 -22.61 44.23
N PHE A 301 -7.76 -21.86 43.26
CA PHE A 301 -8.38 -20.60 42.83
C PHE A 301 -9.57 -20.91 41.90
N GLU A 302 -10.79 -20.59 42.35
CA GLU A 302 -12.00 -20.62 41.53
C GLU A 302 -11.98 -19.51 40.46
N ASP A 303 -12.14 -19.93 39.21
CA ASP A 303 -12.15 -19.03 38.05
C ASP A 303 -13.54 -18.37 37.89
N LYS A 304 -13.71 -17.16 38.45
CA LYS A 304 -14.92 -16.35 38.23
C LYS A 304 -14.80 -15.58 36.90
N PRO A 305 -15.76 -15.69 35.98
CA PRO A 305 -15.67 -15.06 34.66
C PRO A 305 -15.70 -13.53 34.78
N ARG A 306 -14.56 -12.90 34.52
CA ARG A 306 -14.46 -11.44 34.41
C ARG A 306 -15.05 -10.97 33.08
N ARG A 307 -16.23 -10.37 33.21
CA ARG A 307 -17.00 -9.61 32.21
C ARG A 307 -16.11 -8.59 31.50
N ASN A 308 -15.78 -8.85 30.23
CA ASN A 308 -15.06 -7.93 29.34
C ASN A 308 -15.82 -6.59 29.23
N LYS A 309 -15.30 -5.54 29.88
CA LYS A 309 -15.70 -4.16 29.63
C LYS A 309 -15.13 -3.74 28.26
N ARG A 310 -15.96 -3.84 27.23
CA ARG A 310 -15.74 -3.19 25.94
C ARG A 310 -15.62 -1.68 26.16
N ARG A 311 -14.50 -1.09 25.75
CA ARG A 311 -14.35 0.37 25.64
C ARG A 311 -15.22 0.86 24.47
N PRO A 312 -15.99 1.95 24.61
CA PRO A 312 -16.76 2.50 23.50
C PRO A 312 -15.84 3.23 22.50
N PRO A 313 -16.20 3.29 21.21
CA PRO A 313 -15.44 3.99 20.19
C PRO A 313 -15.52 5.52 20.36
N MET A 314 -14.40 6.20 20.13
CA MET A 314 -14.31 7.66 20.03
C MET A 314 -15.00 8.15 18.75
N TYR A 315 -16.25 8.58 18.84
CA TYR A 315 -16.82 9.59 17.96
C TYR A 315 -17.61 10.59 18.82
N ARG A 316 -17.22 11.87 18.72
CA ARG A 316 -17.91 13.01 19.32
C ARG A 316 -19.12 13.31 18.42
N ALA A 317 -20.31 13.16 18.98
CA ALA A 317 -21.55 13.65 18.40
C ALA A 317 -21.86 14.99 19.05
N ASP A 318 -21.62 16.08 18.33
CA ASP A 318 -22.18 17.40 18.66
C ASP A 318 -23.29 17.66 17.64
N ASN A 319 -24.54 17.55 18.06
CA ASN A 319 -25.69 18.14 17.41
C ASN A 319 -26.58 18.75 18.50
N GLU A 320 -26.48 20.07 18.66
CA GLU A 320 -27.59 20.87 19.20
C GLU A 320 -28.52 21.20 18.03
N VAL A 321 -29.78 20.80 18.17
CA VAL A 321 -30.86 21.14 17.25
C VAL A 321 -31.55 22.40 17.79
N GLN A 322 -31.62 23.45 16.96
CA GLN A 322 -32.65 24.49 17.06
C GLN A 322 -33.67 24.25 15.94
N SER A 323 -34.93 24.25 16.37
CA SER A 323 -36.16 24.06 15.60
C SER A 323 -36.50 25.23 14.67
N VAL A 324 -36.82 24.96 13.40
CA VAL A 324 -37.75 25.77 12.58
C VAL A 324 -38.49 24.85 11.60
N GLU A 325 -39.80 25.07 11.45
CA GLU A 325 -40.80 24.31 10.69
C GLU A 325 -40.79 24.56 9.15
N LYS A 326 -41.34 23.57 8.41
CA LYS A 326 -41.92 23.58 7.03
C LYS A 326 -40.92 23.79 5.86
N GLU A 327 -40.97 23.07 4.74
CA GLU A 327 -42.11 22.61 3.92
C GLU A 327 -41.69 21.43 2.98
N THR A 328 -42.66 20.71 2.46
CA THR A 328 -42.65 19.39 1.79
C THR A 328 -42.06 19.32 0.37
N ALA A 329 -41.37 18.22 0.02
CA ALA A 329 -41.46 17.55 -1.30
C ALA A 329 -40.69 16.19 -1.34
N ASP A 330 -41.47 15.11 -1.56
CA ASP A 330 -41.18 13.77 -2.13
C ASP A 330 -39.76 13.17 -2.06
N THR A 331 -39.61 12.15 -1.21
CA THR A 331 -38.72 11.00 -1.43
C THR A 331 -39.39 9.72 -0.93
N GLU A 332 -39.56 8.76 -1.84
CA GLU A 332 -40.05 7.41 -1.57
C GLU A 332 -39.20 6.71 -0.50
N GLU A 333 -39.83 6.37 0.63
CA GLU A 333 -39.21 5.66 1.76
C GLU A 333 -39.28 4.15 1.50
N PHE A 334 -38.12 3.48 1.53
CA PHE A 334 -37.97 2.05 1.29
C PHE A 334 -38.56 1.27 2.47
N ASP A 335 -39.64 0.51 2.23
CA ASP A 335 -40.29 -0.34 3.23
C ASP A 335 -39.41 -1.55 3.59
N LEU A 336 -38.98 -1.64 4.85
CA LEU A 336 -38.15 -2.72 5.40
C LEU A 336 -38.92 -3.61 6.38
N SER A 337 -40.26 -3.64 6.29
CA SER A 337 -41.10 -4.47 7.14
C SER A 337 -40.87 -5.99 6.98
N ASP A 338 -40.17 -6.42 5.93
CA ASP A 338 -39.89 -7.84 5.64
C ASP A 338 -38.63 -8.42 6.33
N ILE A 339 -37.83 -7.60 7.03
CA ILE A 339 -36.61 -8.09 7.71
C ILE A 339 -36.89 -8.29 9.20
N SER A 340 -37.60 -9.36 9.56
CA SER A 340 -37.68 -9.82 10.95
C SER A 340 -36.61 -10.89 11.21
N ALA A 341 -35.46 -10.50 11.77
CA ALA A 341 -34.48 -11.45 12.30
C ALA A 341 -34.91 -11.87 13.72
N GLY A 342 -35.77 -12.89 13.81
CA GLY A 342 -36.08 -13.55 15.08
C GLY A 342 -34.90 -14.41 15.55
N PRO A 343 -34.59 -14.45 16.85
CA PRO A 343 -33.55 -15.33 17.37
C PRO A 343 -33.97 -16.80 17.22
N GLN A 344 -33.36 -17.52 16.29
CA GLN A 344 -33.56 -18.97 16.13
C GLN A 344 -32.85 -19.75 17.23
N SER A 345 -33.47 -20.83 17.70
CA SER A 345 -32.86 -21.69 18.71
C SER A 345 -31.69 -22.47 18.09
N LYS A 346 -30.71 -22.86 18.91
CA LYS A 346 -29.55 -23.65 18.44
C LYS A 346 -29.98 -24.97 17.80
N GLU A 347 -31.08 -25.55 18.25
CA GLU A 347 -31.60 -26.82 17.73
C GLU A 347 -32.14 -26.66 16.30
N ASP A 348 -32.79 -25.53 16.00
CA ASP A 348 -33.31 -25.24 14.65
C ASP A 348 -32.17 -25.04 13.63
N ILE A 349 -31.08 -24.40 14.07
CA ILE A 349 -29.89 -24.17 13.22
C ILE A 349 -29.18 -25.50 12.91
N ILE A 350 -29.08 -26.39 13.89
CA ILE A 350 -28.45 -27.71 13.70
C ILE A 350 -29.29 -28.56 12.75
N LYS A 351 -30.62 -28.58 12.93
CA LYS A 351 -31.52 -29.35 12.06
C LYS A 351 -31.49 -28.87 10.61
N ALA A 352 -31.47 -27.55 10.38
CA ALA A 352 -31.36 -26.99 9.03
C ALA A 352 -30.01 -27.33 8.37
N ALA A 353 -28.92 -27.37 9.14
CA ALA A 353 -27.61 -27.77 8.64
C ALA A 353 -27.56 -29.27 8.28
N GLU A 354 -28.20 -30.13 9.07
CA GLU A 354 -28.29 -31.57 8.78
C GLU A 354 -29.17 -31.87 7.56
N GLU A 355 -30.32 -31.19 7.40
CA GLU A 355 -31.17 -31.34 6.21
C GLU A 355 -30.49 -30.86 4.92
N ALA A 356 -29.67 -29.80 4.99
CA ALA A 356 -28.88 -29.34 3.86
C ALA A 356 -27.77 -30.33 3.49
N ALA A 357 -27.16 -31.00 4.48
CA ALA A 357 -26.08 -31.95 4.26
C ALA A 357 -26.56 -33.30 3.69
N PHE A 358 -27.81 -33.70 3.95
CA PHE A 358 -28.35 -34.99 3.51
C PHE A 358 -29.17 -34.95 2.21
N ASN A 359 -29.47 -33.77 1.67
CA ASN A 359 -30.17 -33.61 0.38
C ASN A 359 -29.22 -33.49 -0.83
N GLU A 360 -27.90 -33.50 -0.63
CA GLU A 360 -26.91 -33.68 -1.69
C GLU A 360 -26.35 -35.12 -1.66
N ALA A 361 -27.20 -36.10 -1.97
CA ALA A 361 -26.79 -37.49 -2.24
C ALA A 361 -27.60 -38.09 -3.38
#